data_AF-A0A8N5EZU4-F1
#
_entry.id   AF-A0A8N5EZU4-F1
#
_cell.length_a   1.000
_cell.length_b   1.000
_cell.length_c   1.000
_cell.angle_alpha   90.00
_cell.angle_beta   90.00
_cell.angle_gamma   90.00
#
_symmetry.space_group_name_H-M   'P 1'
#
loop_
_entity.id
_entity.type
_entity.pdbx_description
1 polymer ?
#
loop_
_entity_poly.entity_id
_entity_poly.type
_entity_poly.pdbx_seq_one_letter_code
_entity_poly.pdbx_strand_id
1 'polypeptide(L)'
;LNEHGRWRPYSAAVCHHIENVLKEDARGSVVLGQVDVQLAPYVIDLQSMHQFRQDTGTMRPVRRNFYDPSSAPGKGIVWEWENDNNSWTPYDMDICITIQNAYEKQHPWLDLSSLGFCYLIYFSSMSQMNRQTQRKRRLRRRMDLAYPLTMGSIPKSQSWPVGASTGTPSCSCPQCLLVNSTRAVGAGRCHPRCPRCPQDGSLQCPTCKAIYGEKTGTQPPGKMEFHLIPHSLPGYTDSKTIRIVYDIPTGIQGPEHPNPGKKFTARGFPRHCYLPDNEKGRKNGKGWEENGCDGMGRNGMG
;
A
#
# COMPACT_ATOMS: atom_id res chain seq x y z
N LEU A 1 -6.11 1.60 12.28
CA LEU A 1 -6.63 0.61 11.30
C LEU A 1 -8.07 0.23 11.65
N ASN A 2 -9.01 0.32 10.71
CA ASN A 2 -10.40 -0.10 10.94
C ASN A 2 -10.58 -1.62 10.70
N GLU A 3 -11.78 -2.12 10.94
CA GLU A 3 -12.13 -3.54 10.86
C GLU A 3 -12.05 -4.10 9.43
N HIS A 4 -12.04 -3.24 8.42
CA HIS A 4 -11.88 -3.59 7.01
C HIS A 4 -10.43 -3.47 6.52
N GLY A 5 -9.46 -3.34 7.45
CA GLY A 5 -8.04 -3.19 7.10
C GLY A 5 -7.69 -1.88 6.41
N ARG A 6 -8.51 -0.83 6.59
CA ARG A 6 -8.29 0.51 6.02
C ARG A 6 -7.84 1.50 7.08
N TRP A 7 -6.99 2.44 6.67
CA TRP A 7 -6.45 3.46 7.54
C TRP A 7 -7.30 4.72 7.48
N ARG A 8 -8.01 5.01 8.57
CA ARG A 8 -8.77 6.26 8.68
C ARG A 8 -7.89 7.39 9.21
N PRO A 9 -7.91 8.58 8.58
CA PRO A 9 -7.21 9.72 9.11
C PRO A 9 -7.91 10.26 10.37
N TYR A 10 -7.11 10.74 11.33
CA TYR A 10 -7.62 11.66 12.34
C TYR A 10 -7.90 13.02 11.72
N SER A 11 -8.76 13.83 12.34
CA SER A 11 -9.00 15.21 11.91
C SER A 11 -7.72 16.04 11.99
N ALA A 12 -7.66 17.14 11.24
CA ALA A 12 -6.49 18.03 11.25
C ALA A 12 -6.19 18.56 12.67
N ALA A 13 -7.22 18.95 13.43
CA ALA A 13 -7.07 19.41 14.81
C ALA A 13 -6.42 18.35 15.72
N VAL A 14 -6.90 17.09 15.63
CA VAL A 14 -6.32 15.98 16.38
C VAL A 14 -4.88 15.71 15.94
N CYS A 15 -4.58 15.78 14.64
CA CYS A 15 -3.20 15.65 14.15
C CYS A 15 -2.27 16.76 14.64
N HIS A 16 -2.72 18.02 14.69
CA HIS A 16 -1.92 19.11 15.28
C HIS A 16 -1.55 18.84 16.74
N HIS A 17 -2.50 18.36 17.52
CA HIS A 17 -2.25 18.01 18.92
C HIS A 17 -1.27 16.84 19.06
N ILE A 18 -1.45 15.76 18.29
CA ILE A 18 -0.51 14.62 18.27
C ILE A 18 0.90 15.11 17.90
N GLU A 19 1.03 15.96 16.89
CA GLU A 19 2.32 16.49 16.44
C GLU A 19 2.98 17.41 17.47
N ASN A 20 2.20 18.20 18.21
CA ASN A 20 2.73 19.03 19.29
C ASN A 20 3.28 18.16 20.43
N VAL A 21 2.54 17.14 20.85
CA VAL A 21 3.04 16.19 21.88
C VAL A 21 4.27 15.45 21.37
N LEU A 22 4.29 15.02 20.12
CA LEU A 22 5.43 14.30 19.54
C LEU A 22 6.72 15.15 19.48
N LYS A 23 6.60 16.47 19.34
CA LYS A 23 7.74 17.41 19.41
C LYS A 23 8.28 17.56 20.82
N GLU A 24 7.42 17.53 21.82
CA GLU A 24 7.79 17.67 23.23
C GLU A 24 8.32 16.36 23.83
N ASP A 25 7.60 15.26 23.60
CA ASP A 25 7.92 13.92 24.08
C ASP A 25 7.57 12.85 23.04
N ALA A 26 8.59 12.37 22.33
CA ALA A 26 8.45 11.32 21.32
C ALA A 26 8.04 9.94 21.89
N ARG A 27 8.10 9.75 23.21
CA ARG A 27 7.69 8.51 23.90
C ARG A 27 6.45 8.71 24.78
N GLY A 28 5.81 9.87 24.66
CA GLY A 28 4.66 10.25 25.45
C GLY A 28 3.37 9.53 25.03
N SER A 29 2.30 9.86 25.75
CA SER A 29 0.95 9.43 25.42
C SER A 29 0.07 10.63 25.08
N VAL A 30 -0.81 10.48 24.09
CA VAL A 30 -1.70 11.54 23.62
C VAL A 30 -3.13 11.21 24.00
N VAL A 31 -3.79 12.08 24.78
CA VAL A 31 -5.19 11.92 25.18
C VAL A 31 -6.09 12.64 24.16
N LEU A 32 -6.73 11.89 23.28
CA LEU A 32 -7.46 12.48 22.13
C LEU A 32 -8.68 13.30 22.55
N GLY A 33 -9.27 12.98 23.70
CA GLY A 33 -10.38 13.70 24.33
C GLY A 33 -10.13 15.19 24.60
N GLN A 34 -8.87 15.61 24.67
CA GLN A 34 -8.51 17.02 24.89
C GLN A 34 -8.88 17.91 23.69
N VAL A 35 -9.00 17.32 22.50
CA VAL A 35 -9.30 18.03 21.25
C VAL A 35 -10.66 17.67 20.68
N ASP A 36 -11.03 16.38 20.78
CA ASP A 36 -12.30 15.88 20.27
C ASP A 36 -12.99 15.04 21.35
N VAL A 37 -14.12 15.55 21.84
CA VAL A 37 -14.92 14.88 22.87
C VAL A 37 -15.40 13.49 22.44
N GLN A 38 -15.62 13.25 21.14
CA GLN A 38 -16.00 11.93 20.64
C GLN A 38 -14.84 10.92 20.75
N LEU A 39 -13.61 11.42 20.86
CA LEU A 39 -12.41 10.63 21.08
C LEU A 39 -11.98 10.57 22.55
N ALA A 40 -12.82 11.03 23.48
CA ALA A 40 -12.55 11.00 24.92
C ALA A 40 -12.01 9.66 25.48
N PRO A 41 -12.54 8.47 25.09
CA PRO A 41 -12.04 7.21 25.65
C PRO A 41 -10.73 6.72 25.01
N TYR A 42 -10.14 7.46 24.07
CA TYR A 42 -8.98 7.01 23.31
C TYR A 42 -7.69 7.72 23.71
N VAL A 43 -6.64 6.92 23.92
CA VAL A 43 -5.27 7.38 24.17
C VAL A 43 -4.35 6.75 23.12
N ILE A 44 -3.39 7.52 22.60
CA ILE A 44 -2.35 7.00 21.72
C ILE A 44 -1.04 6.91 22.50
N ASP A 45 -0.42 5.74 22.53
CA ASP A 45 0.97 5.59 22.95
C ASP A 45 1.90 5.81 21.75
N LEU A 46 2.72 6.87 21.80
CA LEU A 46 3.63 7.23 20.71
C LEU A 46 4.83 6.28 20.63
N GLN A 47 5.19 5.60 21.72
CA GLN A 47 6.31 4.67 21.73
C GLN A 47 5.96 3.38 20.98
N SER A 48 4.79 2.78 21.24
CA SER A 48 4.34 1.57 20.54
C SER A 48 3.60 1.88 19.24
N MET A 49 3.18 3.13 19.00
CA MET A 49 2.31 3.52 17.89
C MET A 49 0.97 2.75 17.90
N HIS A 50 0.34 2.67 19.07
CA HIS A 50 -1.00 2.08 19.23
C HIS A 50 -1.98 3.06 19.88
N GLN A 51 -3.20 3.07 19.36
CA GLN A 51 -4.36 3.67 20.01
C GLN A 51 -4.99 2.61 20.93
N PHE A 52 -5.11 2.95 22.21
CA PHE A 52 -5.81 2.18 23.22
C PHE A 52 -7.14 2.84 23.54
N ARG A 53 -8.21 2.04 23.64
CA ARG A 53 -9.51 2.49 24.12
C ARG A 53 -9.66 2.08 25.59
N GLN A 54 -9.83 3.06 26.48
CA GLN A 54 -9.71 2.89 27.92
C GLN A 54 -10.83 2.06 28.56
N ASP A 55 -12.05 2.11 28.00
CA ASP A 55 -13.21 1.41 28.53
C ASP A 55 -13.27 -0.07 28.12
N THR A 56 -12.90 -0.40 26.87
CA THR A 56 -12.98 -1.77 26.35
C THR A 56 -11.64 -2.49 26.27
N GLY A 57 -10.53 -1.79 26.52
CA GLY A 57 -9.18 -2.36 26.43
C GLY A 57 -8.71 -2.66 25.00
N THR A 58 -9.48 -2.28 23.98
CA THR A 58 -9.16 -2.61 22.58
C THR A 58 -8.00 -1.76 22.09
N MET A 59 -7.01 -2.41 21.45
CA MET A 59 -5.87 -1.74 20.82
C MET A 59 -5.98 -1.76 19.30
N ARG A 60 -5.61 -0.64 18.68
CA ARG A 60 -5.51 -0.51 17.22
C ARG A 60 -4.19 0.16 16.85
N PRO A 61 -3.48 -0.33 15.83
CA PRO A 61 -2.25 0.31 15.40
C PRO A 61 -2.56 1.70 14.79
N VAL A 62 -1.70 2.66 15.09
CA VAL A 62 -1.66 4.00 14.50
C VAL A 62 -0.41 4.17 13.66
N ARG A 63 -0.42 5.11 12.72
CA ARG A 63 0.76 5.44 11.91
C ARG A 63 0.79 6.92 11.60
N ARG A 64 2.00 7.44 11.42
CA ARG A 64 2.27 8.79 10.94
C ARG A 64 2.61 8.73 9.45
N ASN A 65 1.89 9.48 8.63
CA ASN A 65 2.07 9.55 7.18
C ASN A 65 2.29 11.01 6.75
N PHE A 66 3.02 11.20 5.66
CA PHE A 66 3.35 12.51 5.11
C PHE A 66 2.74 12.67 3.73
N TYR A 67 2.30 13.89 3.44
CA TYR A 67 1.63 14.25 2.20
C TYR A 67 2.22 15.57 1.70
N ASP A 68 2.17 15.77 0.38
CA ASP A 68 2.67 16.99 -0.23
C ASP A 68 1.86 18.21 0.25
N PRO A 69 2.48 19.35 0.59
CA PRO A 69 1.75 20.56 1.02
C PRO A 69 0.73 21.07 -0.01
N SER A 70 0.95 20.81 -1.30
CA SER A 70 0.03 21.17 -2.37
C SER A 70 -1.15 20.20 -2.52
N SER A 71 -1.14 19.07 -1.82
CA SER A 71 -2.21 18.08 -1.85
C SER A 71 -3.42 18.50 -1.00
N ALA A 72 -4.54 17.77 -1.14
CA ALA A 72 -5.77 18.04 -0.41
C ALA A 72 -5.57 18.26 1.13
N PRO A 73 -4.89 17.37 1.89
CA PRO A 73 -4.67 17.59 3.32
C PRO A 73 -3.78 18.82 3.62
N GLY A 74 -2.79 19.12 2.78
CA GLY A 74 -1.93 20.30 2.94
C GLY A 74 -2.68 21.62 2.70
N LYS A 75 -3.69 21.60 1.82
CA LYS A 75 -4.60 22.74 1.55
C LYS A 75 -5.81 22.80 2.50
N GLY A 76 -5.93 21.87 3.46
CA GLY A 76 -7.11 21.80 4.33
C GLY A 76 -8.40 21.41 3.59
N ILE A 77 -8.31 20.65 2.50
CA ILE A 77 -9.48 20.21 1.73
C ILE A 77 -9.86 18.79 2.16
N VAL A 78 -11.11 18.63 2.58
CA VAL A 78 -11.67 17.33 2.99
C VAL A 78 -12.83 16.97 2.08
N TRP A 79 -12.79 15.75 1.53
CA TRP A 79 -13.91 15.16 0.80
C TRP A 79 -14.66 14.21 1.71
N GLU A 80 -15.98 14.37 1.77
CA GLU A 80 -16.84 13.64 2.70
C GLU A 80 -18.07 13.10 1.96
N TRP A 81 -18.57 11.96 2.41
CA TRP A 81 -19.80 11.36 1.93
C TRP A 81 -20.82 11.26 3.07
N GLU A 82 -22.09 11.38 2.73
CA GLU A 82 -23.18 11.30 3.70
C GLU A 82 -23.51 9.84 4.03
N ASN A 83 -23.33 9.48 5.30
CA ASN A 83 -23.60 8.14 5.79
C ASN A 83 -25.08 7.92 6.13
N ASP A 84 -25.41 6.71 6.59
CA ASP A 84 -26.79 6.31 6.88
C ASP A 84 -27.44 7.07 8.04
N ASN A 85 -26.61 7.68 8.89
CA ASN A 85 -27.06 8.47 10.03
C ASN A 85 -27.13 9.97 9.69
N ASN A 86 -27.24 10.31 8.40
CA ASN A 86 -27.18 11.69 7.88
C ASN A 86 -25.94 12.47 8.36
N SER A 87 -24.88 11.74 8.72
CA SER A 87 -23.63 12.30 9.21
C SER A 87 -22.57 12.22 8.12
N TRP A 88 -21.67 13.19 8.08
CA TRP A 88 -20.65 13.25 7.04
C TRP A 88 -19.42 12.46 7.47
N THR A 89 -18.98 11.54 6.62
CA THR A 89 -17.81 10.71 6.86
C THR A 89 -16.72 11.09 5.87
N PRO A 90 -15.52 11.47 6.35
CA PRO A 90 -14.41 11.78 5.46
C PRO A 90 -13.90 10.53 4.76
N TYR A 91 -13.44 10.70 3.52
CA TYR A 91 -12.67 9.67 2.85
C TYR A 91 -11.25 9.55 3.44
N ASP A 92 -10.62 8.41 3.21
CA ASP A 92 -9.20 8.22 3.49
C ASP A 92 -8.36 9.22 2.68
N MET A 93 -7.16 9.58 3.18
CA MET A 93 -6.32 10.64 2.60
C MET A 93 -6.03 10.48 1.12
N ASP A 94 -5.63 9.29 0.69
CA ASP A 94 -5.26 9.01 -0.70
C ASP A 94 -6.48 9.17 -1.62
N ILE A 95 -7.68 8.87 -1.11
CA ILE A 95 -8.94 9.06 -1.81
C ILE A 95 -9.28 10.54 -1.88
N CYS A 96 -9.14 11.30 -0.79
CA CYS A 96 -9.31 12.76 -0.80
C CYS A 96 -8.39 13.43 -1.84
N ILE A 97 -7.11 13.02 -1.90
CA ILE A 97 -6.14 13.54 -2.88
C ILE A 97 -6.57 13.19 -4.30
N THR A 98 -6.98 11.95 -4.54
CA THR A 98 -7.40 11.50 -5.89
C THR A 98 -8.67 12.22 -6.35
N ILE A 99 -9.68 12.34 -5.48
CA ILE A 99 -10.92 13.07 -5.78
C ILE A 99 -10.61 14.54 -6.06
N GLN A 100 -9.78 15.18 -5.23
CA GLN A 100 -9.39 16.58 -5.41
C GLN A 100 -8.66 16.80 -6.74
N ASN A 101 -7.68 15.96 -7.08
CA ASN A 101 -6.94 16.05 -8.34
C ASN A 101 -7.87 15.89 -9.56
N ALA A 102 -8.84 14.98 -9.49
CA ALA A 102 -9.80 14.77 -10.56
C ALA A 102 -10.78 15.95 -10.70
N TYR A 103 -11.21 16.52 -9.58
CA TYR A 103 -12.07 17.69 -9.53
C TYR A 103 -11.38 18.94 -10.10
N GLU A 104 -10.11 19.20 -9.74
CA GLU A 104 -9.33 20.33 -10.28
C GLU A 104 -9.11 20.22 -11.79
N LYS A 105 -8.97 19.00 -12.32
CA LYS A 105 -8.89 18.73 -13.76
C LYS A 105 -10.24 18.74 -14.48
N GLN A 106 -11.32 19.08 -13.76
CA GLN A 106 -12.68 19.15 -14.30
C GLN A 106 -13.15 17.84 -14.94
N HIS A 107 -12.73 16.69 -14.41
CA HIS A 107 -13.29 15.42 -14.87
C HIS A 107 -14.78 15.34 -14.50
N PRO A 108 -15.63 14.74 -15.37
CA PRO A 108 -17.06 14.60 -15.07
C PRO A 108 -17.35 13.57 -13.98
N TRP A 109 -16.50 12.54 -13.88
CA TRP A 109 -16.61 11.46 -12.91
C TRP A 109 -15.24 10.84 -12.60
N LEU A 110 -15.16 10.03 -11.54
CA LEU A 110 -13.96 9.32 -11.10
C LEU A 110 -14.32 7.92 -10.58
N ASP A 111 -13.70 6.87 -11.11
CA ASP A 111 -13.83 5.49 -10.62
C ASP A 111 -12.75 5.16 -9.58
N LEU A 112 -13.16 4.83 -8.36
CA LEU A 112 -12.26 4.47 -7.26
C LEU A 112 -11.91 2.99 -7.21
N SER A 113 -12.36 2.18 -8.17
CA SER A 113 -12.14 0.73 -8.19
C SER A 113 -10.67 0.34 -8.28
N SER A 114 -9.87 1.14 -8.99
CA SER A 114 -8.41 0.98 -9.06
C SER A 114 -7.73 1.12 -7.70
N LEU A 115 -8.37 1.80 -6.75
CA LEU A 115 -7.90 1.99 -5.37
C LEU A 115 -8.55 0.99 -4.39
N GLY A 116 -9.27 0.00 -4.91
CA GLY A 116 -9.93 -1.04 -4.11
C GLY A 116 -11.24 -0.58 -3.46
N PHE A 117 -11.94 0.38 -4.08
CA PHE A 117 -13.25 0.86 -3.63
C PHE A 117 -14.29 0.74 -4.75
N CYS A 118 -15.45 0.14 -4.49
CA CYS A 118 -16.49 -0.08 -5.51
C CYS A 118 -17.35 1.16 -5.82
N TYR A 119 -16.77 2.36 -5.73
CA TYR A 119 -17.50 3.61 -5.82
C TYR A 119 -17.15 4.41 -7.07
N LEU A 120 -18.17 4.96 -7.70
CA LEU A 120 -18.07 5.94 -8.78
C LEU A 120 -18.48 7.30 -8.23
N ILE A 121 -17.61 8.30 -8.41
CA ILE A 121 -17.83 9.68 -8.00
C ILE A 121 -18.32 10.46 -9.21
N TYR A 122 -19.40 11.22 -9.03
CA TYR A 122 -19.92 12.15 -10.03
C TYR A 122 -19.80 13.57 -9.48
N PHE A 123 -19.03 14.41 -10.17
CA PHE A 123 -18.73 15.76 -9.70
C PHE A 123 -19.84 16.76 -10.00
N SER A 124 -20.53 16.59 -11.13
CA SER A 124 -21.65 17.44 -11.53
C SER A 124 -22.85 17.33 -10.59
N SER A 125 -23.18 16.12 -10.15
CA SER A 125 -24.27 15.86 -9.19
C SER A 125 -23.82 15.86 -7.73
N MET A 126 -22.52 16.04 -7.47
CA MET A 126 -21.93 15.91 -6.13
C MET A 126 -22.44 14.65 -5.40
N SER A 127 -22.20 13.49 -6.01
CA SER A 127 -22.69 12.21 -5.49
C SER A 127 -21.70 11.06 -5.68
N GLN A 128 -21.67 10.16 -4.71
CA GLN A 128 -21.03 8.85 -4.80
C GLN A 128 -22.09 7.80 -5.16
N MET A 129 -21.77 6.87 -6.05
CA MET A 129 -22.59 5.70 -6.37
C MET A 129 -21.81 4.41 -6.11
N ASN A 130 -22.40 3.48 -5.36
CA ASN A 130 -21.86 2.14 -5.22
C ASN A 130 -22.15 1.35 -6.51
N ARG A 131 -21.12 0.86 -7.20
CA ARG A 131 -21.26 0.17 -8.47
C ARG A 131 -21.96 -1.19 -8.36
N GLN A 132 -21.87 -1.84 -7.20
CA GLN A 132 -22.50 -3.14 -6.96
C GLN A 132 -23.98 -2.98 -6.60
N THR A 133 -24.32 -2.05 -5.70
CA THR A 133 -25.69 -1.89 -5.19
C THR A 133 -26.48 -0.77 -5.85
N GLN A 134 -25.84 0.03 -6.71
CA GLN A 134 -26.38 1.25 -7.32
C GLN A 134 -26.84 2.31 -6.30
N ARG A 135 -26.53 2.13 -5.02
CA ARG A 135 -26.89 3.08 -3.97
C ARG A 135 -26.12 4.38 -4.16
N LYS A 136 -26.85 5.50 -4.22
CA LYS A 136 -26.29 6.85 -4.31
C LYS A 136 -26.25 7.51 -2.93
N ARG A 137 -25.17 8.23 -2.66
CA ARG A 137 -24.96 9.03 -1.45
C ARG A 137 -24.46 10.41 -1.83
N ARG A 138 -24.80 11.42 -1.02
CA ARG A 138 -24.34 12.79 -1.26
C ARG A 138 -22.85 12.89 -0.98
N LEU A 139 -22.18 13.69 -1.80
CA LEU A 139 -20.76 14.01 -1.69
C LEU A 139 -20.63 15.50 -1.39
N ARG A 140 -19.65 15.87 -0.57
CA ARG A 140 -19.28 17.28 -0.41
C ARG A 140 -17.78 17.48 -0.33
N ARG A 141 -17.37 18.66 -0.76
CA ARG A 141 -16.03 19.22 -0.54
C ARG A 141 -16.14 20.26 0.56
N ARG A 142 -15.33 20.14 1.60
CA ARG A 142 -15.29 21.06 2.75
C ARG A 142 -13.89 21.61 2.91
N MET A 143 -13.81 22.89 3.27
CA MET A 143 -12.57 23.53 3.73
C MET A 143 -12.48 23.35 5.24
N ASP A 144 -11.33 22.92 5.71
CA ASP A 144 -10.99 22.64 7.10
C ASP A 144 -9.60 23.20 7.42
N LEU A 145 -9.14 23.03 8.66
CA LEU A 145 -7.77 23.27 9.05
C LEU A 145 -6.81 22.42 8.20
N ALA A 146 -5.75 23.03 7.68
CA ALA A 146 -4.67 22.31 7.03
C ALA A 146 -3.95 21.40 8.04
N TYR A 147 -3.54 20.21 7.60
CA TYR A 147 -2.75 19.31 8.44
C TYR A 147 -1.39 19.95 8.80
N PRO A 148 -0.81 19.60 9.96
CA PRO A 148 0.41 20.21 10.46
C PRO A 148 1.56 20.12 9.46
N LEU A 149 2.20 21.26 9.21
CA LEU A 149 3.43 21.34 8.42
C LEU A 149 4.61 20.94 9.30
N THR A 150 5.39 19.97 8.84
CA THR A 150 6.64 19.58 9.48
C THR A 150 7.79 20.32 8.79
N MET A 151 8.55 21.14 9.53
CA MET A 151 9.75 21.79 9.00
C MET A 151 10.90 20.79 8.85
N GLY A 152 11.63 20.88 7.74
CA GLY A 152 12.75 19.98 7.39
C GLY A 152 12.51 19.25 6.07
N SER A 153 13.58 18.75 5.43
CA SER A 153 13.43 17.86 4.28
C SER A 153 12.62 16.64 4.71
N ILE A 154 11.52 16.35 4.01
CA ILE A 154 10.85 15.04 4.10
C ILE A 154 11.97 14.00 4.02
N PRO A 155 12.17 13.12 5.01
CA PRO A 155 13.12 12.03 4.86
C PRO A 155 12.78 11.35 3.54
N LYS A 156 13.71 11.26 2.59
CA LYS A 156 13.44 10.74 1.22
C LYS A 156 12.77 9.36 1.18
N SER A 157 12.62 8.70 2.34
CA SER A 157 11.79 7.52 2.59
C SER A 157 10.27 7.77 2.70
N GLN A 158 9.77 9.01 2.57
CA GLN A 158 8.34 9.34 2.73
C GLN A 158 7.76 10.25 1.63
N SER A 159 8.54 10.58 0.60
CA SER A 159 8.02 11.11 -0.67
C SER A 159 7.84 9.96 -1.67
N TRP A 160 6.63 9.75 -2.16
CA TRP A 160 6.39 8.88 -3.32
C TRP A 160 7.11 9.45 -4.55
N PRO A 161 7.91 8.67 -5.30
CA PRO A 161 8.43 9.14 -6.57
C PRO A 161 7.43 8.88 -7.69
N VAL A 162 7.20 9.92 -8.48
CA VAL A 162 6.81 9.78 -9.89
C VAL A 162 8.07 9.31 -10.63
N GLY A 163 7.99 8.15 -11.28
CA GLY A 163 8.78 7.74 -12.45
C GLY A 163 10.31 7.91 -12.46
N ALA A 164 10.98 6.75 -12.47
CA ALA A 164 12.24 6.42 -13.17
C ALA A 164 13.53 7.22 -12.89
N SER A 165 14.50 6.53 -12.27
CA SER A 165 15.91 6.60 -12.70
C SER A 165 16.67 5.36 -12.26
N THR A 166 17.18 4.63 -13.25
CA THR A 166 18.27 3.67 -13.16
C THR A 166 19.48 4.27 -12.44
N GLY A 167 20.06 3.52 -11.49
CA GLY A 167 21.28 3.89 -10.79
C GLY A 167 21.17 3.64 -9.29
N THR A 168 21.85 2.59 -8.83
CA THR A 168 22.16 2.23 -7.43
C THR A 168 21.79 3.28 -6.36
N PRO A 169 20.90 2.97 -5.40
CA PRO A 169 20.60 3.90 -4.32
C PRO A 169 21.63 3.74 -3.18
N SER A 170 22.48 4.75 -3.01
CA SER A 170 23.23 4.96 -1.77
C SER A 170 22.26 5.42 -0.67
N CYS A 171 21.73 4.48 0.11
CA CYS A 171 20.91 4.76 1.30
C CYS A 171 21.77 5.40 2.41
N SER A 172 21.31 6.52 2.99
CA SER A 172 22.00 7.25 4.08
C SER A 172 21.38 7.05 5.47
N CYS A 173 20.55 6.01 5.68
CA CYS A 173 19.95 5.76 7.00
C CYS A 173 20.96 5.06 7.94
N PRO A 174 20.89 5.24 9.28
CA PRO A 174 21.85 4.65 10.21
C PRO A 174 21.99 3.12 10.06
N GLN A 175 20.88 2.40 9.84
CA GLN A 175 20.90 0.94 9.60
C GLN A 175 21.50 0.57 8.24
N CYS A 176 21.25 1.35 7.19
CA CYS A 176 21.86 1.15 5.86
C CYS A 176 23.36 1.47 5.86
N LEU A 177 23.77 2.52 6.57
CA LEU A 177 25.16 2.93 6.74
C LEU A 177 25.95 1.86 7.50
N LEU A 178 25.36 1.27 8.55
CA LEU A 178 25.91 0.11 9.24
C LEU A 178 26.13 -1.09 8.29
N VAL A 179 25.18 -1.38 7.40
CA VAL A 179 25.29 -2.48 6.41
C VAL A 179 26.26 -2.14 5.25
N ASN A 180 26.34 -0.88 4.83
CA ASN A 180 27.26 -0.40 3.79
C ASN A 180 28.71 -0.26 4.29
N SER A 181 28.93 0.02 5.57
CA SER A 181 30.28 0.00 6.18
C SER A 181 30.85 -1.41 6.30
N THR A 182 30.01 -2.44 6.27
CA THR A 182 30.40 -3.86 6.25
C THR A 182 30.44 -4.45 4.83
N ARG A 183 30.80 -3.66 3.81
CA ARG A 183 30.94 -4.13 2.42
C ARG A 183 32.20 -4.99 2.21
N ALA A 184 32.27 -6.06 2.98
CA ALA A 184 33.12 -7.25 2.92
C ALA A 184 32.79 -7.93 4.25
N VAL A 185 31.94 -8.94 4.29
CA VAL A 185 32.32 -10.36 4.20
C VAL A 185 31.00 -11.12 4.08
N GLY A 186 30.99 -12.16 3.24
CA GLY A 186 29.81 -12.95 2.93
C GLY A 186 29.14 -13.60 4.14
N ALA A 187 28.05 -14.31 3.82
CA ALA A 187 27.37 -15.32 4.63
C ALA A 187 27.90 -15.54 6.06
N GLY A 188 27.04 -15.31 7.05
CA GLY A 188 27.18 -15.95 8.35
C GLY A 188 27.73 -15.05 9.46
N ARG A 189 26.80 -14.53 10.27
CA ARG A 189 26.94 -14.42 11.74
C ARG A 189 25.60 -14.06 12.39
N CYS A 190 24.52 -14.76 12.00
CA CYS A 190 23.32 -14.83 12.82
C CYS A 190 23.28 -16.26 13.39
N HIS A 191 23.31 -16.38 14.72
CA HIS A 191 23.30 -17.68 15.41
C HIS A 191 22.09 -18.51 14.96
N PRO A 192 22.19 -19.86 14.82
CA PRO A 192 21.10 -20.71 14.33
C PRO A 192 19.85 -20.79 15.24
N ARG A 193 19.70 -19.90 16.22
CA ARG A 193 18.55 -19.81 17.15
C ARG A 193 17.99 -18.38 17.30
N CYS A 194 18.33 -17.44 16.41
CA CYS A 194 17.81 -16.07 16.46
C CYS A 194 16.41 -15.98 15.82
N PRO A 195 15.33 -15.64 16.58
CA PRO A 195 13.96 -15.56 16.04
C PRO A 195 13.68 -14.29 15.21
N ARG A 196 14.70 -13.47 14.93
CA ARG A 196 14.57 -12.16 14.24
C ARG A 196 15.28 -12.08 12.87
N CYS A 197 15.90 -13.16 12.40
CA CYS A 197 16.58 -13.18 11.09
C CYS A 197 15.59 -13.71 10.01
N PRO A 198 15.32 -12.96 8.92
CA PRO A 198 14.49 -13.43 7.80
C PRO A 198 15.13 -14.63 7.10
N GLN A 199 14.33 -15.65 6.79
CA GLN A 199 14.82 -16.91 6.16
C GLN A 199 15.00 -16.78 4.64
N ASP A 200 14.52 -15.70 4.02
CA ASP A 200 14.45 -15.48 2.56
C ASP A 200 15.72 -14.80 1.99
N GLY A 201 16.79 -14.66 2.76
CA GLY A 201 18.06 -14.04 2.32
C GLY A 201 17.95 -12.53 2.05
N SER A 202 16.74 -11.95 2.21
CA SER A 202 16.46 -10.55 1.95
C SER A 202 16.21 -9.81 3.26
N LEU A 203 16.92 -8.71 3.47
CA LEU A 203 16.76 -7.89 4.66
C LEU A 203 16.09 -6.60 4.26
N GLN A 204 14.79 -6.53 4.54
CA GLN A 204 14.03 -5.32 4.31
C GLN A 204 14.28 -4.33 5.45
N CYS A 205 14.87 -3.19 5.14
CA CYS A 205 15.07 -2.13 6.12
C CYS A 205 13.71 -1.74 6.71
N PRO A 206 13.53 -1.83 8.03
CA PRO A 206 12.24 -1.51 8.65
C PRO A 206 11.88 -0.03 8.43
N THR A 207 12.89 0.81 8.25
CA THR A 207 12.83 2.28 8.13
C THR A 207 12.53 2.75 6.70
N CYS A 208 13.29 2.33 5.69
CA CYS A 208 13.13 2.82 4.32
C CYS A 208 12.56 1.78 3.34
N LYS A 209 12.29 0.55 3.82
CA LYS A 209 11.80 -0.58 3.02
C LYS A 209 12.71 -1.01 1.86
N ALA A 210 13.90 -0.41 1.73
CA ALA A 210 14.94 -0.91 0.85
C ALA A 210 15.22 -2.38 1.20
N ILE A 211 15.22 -3.21 0.18
CA ILE A 211 15.48 -4.64 0.29
C ILE A 211 16.96 -4.83 -0.01
N TYR A 212 17.69 -5.32 0.98
CA TYR A 212 19.09 -5.71 0.83
C TYR A 212 19.15 -7.20 0.58
N GLY A 213 19.78 -7.62 -0.51
CA GLY A 213 19.73 -9.00 -0.99
C GLY A 213 18.59 -9.24 -1.99
N GLU A 214 18.53 -10.45 -2.52
CA GLU A 214 17.54 -10.86 -3.51
C GLU A 214 16.30 -11.38 -2.76
N LYS A 215 15.14 -10.76 -3.00
CA LYS A 215 13.90 -11.22 -2.39
C LYS A 215 13.26 -12.30 -3.26
N THR A 216 13.40 -13.53 -2.85
CA THR A 216 12.76 -14.69 -3.48
C THR A 216 11.40 -14.98 -2.85
N GLY A 217 10.46 -15.47 -3.65
CA GLY A 217 9.18 -15.98 -3.15
C GLY A 217 9.31 -17.41 -2.66
N THR A 218 8.30 -17.92 -1.96
CA THR A 218 8.17 -19.36 -1.65
C THR A 218 7.40 -20.06 -2.77
N GLN A 219 7.75 -19.80 -4.03
CA GLN A 219 7.01 -20.40 -5.13
C GLN A 219 7.38 -21.89 -5.26
N PRO A 220 6.40 -22.81 -5.37
CA PRO A 220 6.69 -24.20 -5.68
C PRO A 220 7.29 -24.37 -7.10
N PRO A 221 8.02 -25.46 -7.36
CA PRO A 221 8.57 -25.77 -8.67
C PRO A 221 7.49 -25.85 -9.76
N GLY A 222 7.79 -25.31 -10.94
CA GLY A 222 6.89 -25.31 -12.10
C GLY A 222 7.57 -24.83 -13.37
N LYS A 223 6.81 -24.75 -14.47
CA LYS A 223 7.27 -24.28 -15.77
C LYS A 223 6.53 -22.99 -16.17
N MET A 224 7.26 -22.08 -16.82
CA MET A 224 6.69 -20.93 -17.52
C MET A 224 7.13 -20.99 -18.97
N GLU A 225 6.17 -20.90 -19.88
CA GLU A 225 6.38 -20.84 -21.33
C GLU A 225 5.62 -19.65 -21.90
N PHE A 226 6.13 -19.05 -22.98
CA PHE A 226 5.39 -18.01 -23.69
C PHE A 226 5.50 -18.18 -25.20
N HIS A 227 4.41 -17.83 -25.89
CA HIS A 227 4.34 -17.85 -27.35
C HIS A 227 3.48 -16.69 -27.87
N LEU A 228 3.80 -16.20 -29.07
CA LEU A 228 2.97 -15.21 -29.75
C LEU A 228 1.79 -15.91 -30.43
N ILE A 229 0.57 -15.40 -30.19
CA ILE A 229 -0.63 -15.84 -30.90
C ILE A 229 -1.07 -14.76 -31.91
N PRO A 230 -1.54 -15.16 -33.11
CA PRO A 230 -1.92 -14.24 -34.19
C PRO A 230 -3.35 -13.67 -33.98
N HIS A 231 -3.70 -13.32 -32.75
CA HIS A 231 -4.96 -12.71 -32.39
C HIS A 231 -4.73 -11.44 -31.57
N SER A 232 -5.56 -10.43 -31.83
CA SER A 232 -5.54 -9.14 -31.12
C SER A 232 -6.42 -9.20 -29.88
N LEU A 233 -5.94 -8.66 -28.75
CA LEU A 233 -6.77 -8.53 -27.55
C LEU A 233 -7.82 -7.42 -27.74
N PRO A 234 -9.00 -7.52 -27.09
CA PRO A 234 -9.97 -6.43 -27.06
C PRO A 234 -9.32 -5.12 -26.60
N GLY A 235 -9.46 -4.05 -27.39
CA GLY A 235 -8.83 -2.74 -27.14
C GLY A 235 -7.40 -2.59 -27.69
N TYR A 236 -6.85 -3.61 -28.37
CA TYR A 236 -5.52 -3.58 -28.99
C TYR A 236 -5.59 -4.16 -30.42
N THR A 237 -6.16 -3.42 -31.35
CA THR A 237 -6.50 -3.91 -32.70
C THR A 237 -5.28 -4.24 -33.56
N ASP A 238 -4.17 -3.51 -33.37
CA ASP A 238 -3.00 -3.54 -34.26
C ASP A 238 -1.78 -4.27 -33.67
N SER A 239 -2.01 -5.19 -32.72
CA SER A 239 -0.93 -5.96 -32.10
C SER A 239 -1.30 -7.44 -31.96
N LYS A 240 -0.31 -8.31 -32.16
CA LYS A 240 -0.40 -9.73 -31.77
C LYS A 240 -0.55 -9.83 -30.25
N THR A 241 -0.73 -11.04 -29.73
CA THR A 241 -0.82 -11.26 -28.28
C THR A 241 0.28 -12.19 -27.82
N ILE A 242 0.97 -11.83 -26.74
CA ILE A 242 1.88 -12.70 -26.00
C ILE A 242 1.02 -13.55 -25.07
N ARG A 243 0.99 -14.86 -25.29
CA ARG A 243 0.36 -15.83 -24.39
C ARG A 243 1.42 -16.42 -23.48
N ILE A 244 1.23 -16.29 -22.19
CA ILE A 244 2.09 -16.87 -21.14
C ILE A 244 1.32 -18.04 -20.52
N VAL A 245 2.01 -19.16 -20.34
CA VAL A 245 1.49 -20.40 -19.77
C VAL A 245 2.32 -20.74 -18.54
N TYR A 246 1.68 -20.75 -17.38
CA TYR A 246 2.27 -21.26 -16.15
C TYR A 246 1.75 -22.66 -15.91
N ASP A 247 2.62 -23.60 -15.55
CA ASP A 247 2.25 -24.96 -15.16
C ASP A 247 2.97 -25.34 -13.85
N ILE A 248 2.19 -25.48 -12.78
CA ILE A 248 2.69 -25.84 -11.45
C ILE A 248 2.00 -27.14 -11.04
N PRO A 249 2.73 -28.27 -10.92
CA PRO A 249 2.16 -29.53 -10.47
C PRO A 249 1.87 -29.50 -8.96
N THR A 250 1.02 -30.42 -8.51
CA THR A 250 0.88 -30.71 -7.06
C THR A 250 2.18 -31.25 -6.50
N GLY A 251 2.48 -30.96 -5.23
CA GLY A 251 3.72 -31.43 -4.60
C GLY A 251 3.64 -31.47 -3.08
N ILE A 252 4.81 -31.58 -2.47
CA ILE A 252 4.99 -31.51 -1.01
C ILE A 252 5.55 -30.15 -0.65
N GLN A 253 5.00 -29.52 0.39
CA GLN A 253 5.48 -28.26 0.94
C GLN A 253 6.90 -28.43 1.50
N GLY A 254 7.83 -27.62 1.01
CA GLY A 254 9.19 -27.53 1.55
C GLY A 254 9.24 -26.84 2.91
N PRO A 255 10.42 -26.81 3.56
CA PRO A 255 10.63 -26.14 4.86
C PRO A 255 10.19 -24.67 4.92
N GLU A 256 10.22 -23.98 3.78
CA GLU A 256 9.87 -22.57 3.60
C GLU A 256 8.36 -22.30 3.54
N HIS A 257 7.53 -23.34 3.44
CA HIS A 257 6.08 -23.24 3.30
C HIS A 257 5.35 -23.36 4.66
N PRO A 258 4.08 -22.90 4.78
CA PRO A 258 3.37 -22.84 6.06
C PRO A 258 3.21 -24.18 6.78
N ASN A 259 3.19 -25.30 6.06
CA ASN A 259 3.10 -26.64 6.63
C ASN A 259 4.10 -27.60 5.96
N PRO A 260 5.39 -27.59 6.34
CA PRO A 260 6.41 -28.45 5.74
C PRO A 260 6.04 -29.93 5.80
N GLY A 261 6.28 -30.65 4.71
CA GLY A 261 5.95 -32.08 4.57
C GLY A 261 4.48 -32.37 4.23
N LYS A 262 3.58 -31.39 4.26
CA LYS A 262 2.19 -31.58 3.80
C LYS A 262 2.07 -31.43 2.28
N LYS A 263 1.16 -32.21 1.68
CA LYS A 263 0.78 -32.05 0.27
C LYS A 263 0.16 -30.66 0.04
N PHE A 264 0.48 -30.03 -1.09
CA PHE A 264 -0.28 -28.90 -1.62
C PHE A 264 -0.95 -29.28 -2.94
N THR A 265 -2.12 -28.70 -3.20
CA THR A 265 -2.83 -28.87 -4.47
C THR A 265 -2.70 -27.63 -5.33
N ALA A 266 -2.39 -27.80 -6.61
CA ALA A 266 -2.30 -26.73 -7.60
C ALA A 266 -3.52 -26.82 -8.52
N ARG A 267 -4.57 -26.04 -8.21
CA ARG A 267 -5.83 -26.03 -8.98
C ARG A 267 -5.78 -25.01 -10.12
N GLY A 268 -6.32 -25.41 -11.27
CA GLY A 268 -6.47 -24.54 -12.43
C GLY A 268 -5.18 -24.30 -13.22
N PHE A 269 -4.21 -25.22 -13.13
CA PHE A 269 -3.03 -25.24 -14.00
C PHE A 269 -3.27 -26.19 -15.20
N PRO A 270 -2.74 -25.86 -16.40
CA PRO A 270 -1.94 -24.68 -16.69
C PRO A 270 -2.77 -23.37 -16.71
N ARG A 271 -2.22 -22.29 -16.16
CA ARG A 271 -2.83 -20.96 -16.16
C ARG A 271 -2.37 -20.18 -17.38
N HIS A 272 -3.33 -19.64 -18.12
CA HIS A 272 -3.06 -18.82 -19.31
C HIS A 272 -3.22 -17.34 -19.00
N CYS A 273 -2.25 -16.54 -19.40
CA CYS A 273 -2.27 -15.08 -19.29
C CYS A 273 -1.96 -14.46 -20.66
N TYR A 274 -2.49 -13.27 -20.92
CA TYR A 274 -2.39 -12.62 -22.22
C TYR A 274 -1.94 -11.16 -22.06
N LEU A 275 -0.97 -10.75 -22.87
CA LEU A 275 -0.50 -9.37 -22.97
C LEU A 275 -0.46 -8.93 -24.44
N PRO A 276 -0.76 -7.66 -24.76
CA PRO A 276 -0.61 -7.19 -26.13
C PRO A 276 0.87 -7.15 -26.52
N ASP A 277 1.20 -7.58 -27.73
CA ASP A 277 2.55 -7.55 -28.29
C ASP A 277 2.90 -6.14 -28.81
N ASN A 278 2.96 -5.18 -27.90
CA ASN A 278 3.39 -3.80 -28.15
C ASN A 278 4.50 -3.40 -27.17
N GLU A 279 5.09 -2.22 -27.32
CA GLU A 279 6.22 -1.77 -26.49
C GLU A 279 5.93 -1.84 -24.98
N LYS A 280 4.72 -1.44 -24.56
CA LYS A 280 4.27 -1.51 -23.17
C LYS A 280 4.13 -2.95 -22.69
N GLY A 281 3.55 -3.83 -23.51
CA GLY A 281 3.39 -5.24 -23.19
C GLY A 281 4.71 -6.01 -23.15
N ARG A 282 5.64 -5.72 -24.06
CA ARG A 282 7.00 -6.29 -24.07
C ARG A 282 7.85 -5.81 -22.90
N LYS A 283 7.77 -4.53 -22.54
CA LYS A 283 8.45 -3.99 -21.35
C LYS A 283 7.91 -4.63 -20.07
N ASN A 284 6.60 -4.81 -19.99
CA ASN A 284 5.99 -5.56 -18.89
C ASN A 284 6.45 -7.02 -18.92
N GLY A 285 6.51 -7.66 -20.09
CA GLY A 285 6.93 -9.06 -20.29
C GLY A 285 8.39 -9.35 -19.94
N LYS A 286 9.33 -8.44 -20.26
CA LYS A 286 10.77 -8.59 -19.92
C LYS A 286 11.02 -8.70 -18.41
N GLY A 287 10.20 -8.01 -17.60
CA GLY A 287 10.25 -8.15 -16.14
C GLY A 287 9.85 -9.53 -15.61
N TRP A 288 9.20 -10.37 -16.42
CA TRP A 288 8.86 -11.76 -16.06
C TRP A 288 9.88 -12.76 -16.58
N GLU A 289 10.58 -12.43 -17.67
CA GLU A 289 11.68 -13.24 -18.21
C GLU A 289 12.88 -13.26 -17.25
N GLU A 290 13.16 -12.12 -16.60
CA GLU A 290 14.25 -11.98 -15.61
C GLU A 290 13.90 -12.53 -14.21
N ASN A 291 12.62 -12.70 -13.87
CA ASN A 291 12.17 -13.17 -12.54
C ASN A 291 11.45 -14.54 -12.58
N GLY A 292 11.40 -15.21 -13.72
CA GLY A 292 10.69 -16.48 -13.88
C GLY A 292 9.23 -16.45 -13.40
N CYS A 293 8.74 -17.59 -12.93
CA CYS A 293 7.37 -17.72 -12.41
C CYS A 293 7.08 -16.83 -11.17
N ASP A 294 8.10 -16.26 -10.50
CA ASP A 294 7.99 -15.61 -9.18
C ASP A 294 7.11 -14.34 -9.17
N GLY A 295 6.70 -13.84 -10.34
CA GLY A 295 5.79 -12.71 -10.48
C GLY A 295 4.33 -12.98 -10.05
N MET A 296 3.94 -14.22 -9.74
CA MET A 296 2.59 -14.57 -9.26
C MET A 296 2.45 -14.56 -7.72
N GLY A 297 3.18 -13.70 -7.01
CA GLY A 297 3.05 -13.58 -5.54
C GLY A 297 1.83 -12.80 -5.01
N ARG A 298 0.87 -12.34 -5.84
CA ARG A 298 -0.20 -11.44 -5.34
C ARG A 298 -1.65 -11.69 -5.75
N ASN A 299 -1.96 -12.65 -6.62
CA ASN A 299 -3.36 -12.94 -6.96
C ASN A 299 -3.63 -14.45 -7.01
N GLY A 300 -4.32 -14.97 -5.99
CA GLY A 300 -5.05 -16.24 -6.05
C GLY A 300 -4.38 -17.44 -5.38
N MET A 301 -4.27 -17.39 -4.05
CA MET A 301 -4.43 -18.58 -3.19
C MET A 301 -5.56 -18.28 -2.19
N GLY A 302 -6.78 -18.49 -2.67
CA GLY A 302 -8.00 -18.67 -1.90
C GLY A 302 -8.72 -19.88 -2.48
#